data_AF-A0A9E4HEL2-F1
#
_entry.id   AF-A0A9E4HEL2-F1
#
_cell.length_a   1.000
_cell.length_b   1.000
_cell.length_c   1.000
_cell.angle_alpha   90.00
_cell.angle_beta   90.00
_cell.angle_gamma   90.00
#
_symmetry.space_group_name_H-M   'P 1'
#
loop_
_entity.id
_entity.type
_entity.pdbx_description
1 polymer ?
#
loop_
_entity_poly.entity_id
_entity_poly.type
_entity_poly.pdbx_seq_one_letter_code
_entity_poly.pdbx_strand_id
1 'polypeptide(L)'
;MKRRRFRPKPLTTRRKLLLTVIVVLPVLAVFTFGNRGLLKRFALESRYNKAHKDLYREREIGDSIRAEIERLKTDSLEVERVVRERFGMIRPGDEVYKIQEEE
;
A
#
# COMPACT_ATOMS: atom_id res chain seq x y z
N MET A 1 -8.82 -23.07 -75.50
CA MET A 1 -7.91 -22.85 -74.36
C MET A 1 -8.62 -23.21 -73.04
N LYS A 2 -8.40 -24.41 -72.47
CA LYS A 2 -9.10 -24.87 -71.24
C LYS A 2 -8.29 -24.47 -69.99
N ARG A 3 -8.79 -23.49 -69.23
CA ARG A 3 -8.21 -23.08 -67.94
C ARG A 3 -8.40 -24.20 -66.92
N ARG A 4 -7.32 -24.90 -66.55
CA ARG A 4 -7.33 -25.88 -65.46
C ARG A 4 -7.55 -25.13 -64.15
N ARG A 5 -8.73 -25.30 -63.55
CA ARG A 5 -9.05 -24.75 -62.22
C ARG A 5 -8.26 -25.54 -61.18
N PHE A 6 -7.34 -24.88 -60.48
CA PHE A 6 -6.67 -25.43 -59.31
C PHE A 6 -7.72 -25.68 -58.22
N ARG A 7 -8.03 -26.95 -57.93
CA ARG A 7 -8.88 -27.33 -56.78
C ARG A 7 -7.96 -27.65 -55.60
N PRO A 8 -7.93 -26.84 -54.54
CA PRO A 8 -7.17 -27.18 -53.35
C PRO A 8 -7.77 -28.45 -52.73
N LYS A 9 -6.91 -29.43 -52.42
CA LYS A 9 -7.34 -30.67 -51.74
C LYS A 9 -7.86 -30.30 -50.34
N PRO A 10 -9.00 -30.84 -49.89
CA PRO A 10 -9.53 -30.52 -48.57
C PRO A 10 -8.54 -31.00 -47.51
N LEU A 11 -8.19 -30.09 -46.59
CA LEU A 11 -7.34 -30.43 -45.45
C LEU A 11 -8.05 -31.49 -44.60
N THR A 12 -7.34 -32.57 -44.28
CA THR A 12 -7.82 -33.61 -43.37
C THR A 12 -8.08 -33.03 -41.99
N THR A 13 -9.06 -33.57 -41.26
CA THR A 13 -9.52 -33.04 -39.96
C THR A 13 -8.37 -32.86 -38.96
N ARG A 14 -7.37 -33.75 -38.98
CA ARG A 14 -6.15 -33.65 -38.16
C ARG A 14 -5.28 -32.44 -38.51
N ARG A 15 -5.11 -32.13 -39.81
CA ARG A 15 -4.34 -30.95 -40.26
C ARG A 15 -5.06 -29.66 -39.92
N LYS A 16 -6.39 -29.62 -40.03
CA LYS A 16 -7.19 -28.47 -39.58
C LYS A 16 -7.02 -28.24 -38.08
N LEU A 17 -7.15 -29.29 -37.26
CA LEU A 17 -6.98 -29.21 -35.81
C LEU A 17 -5.59 -28.67 -35.41
N LEU A 18 -4.52 -29.20 -36.02
CA LEU A 18 -3.15 -28.75 -35.75
C LEU A 18 -2.96 -27.26 -36.11
N LEU A 19 -3.50 -26.81 -37.23
CA LEU A 19 -3.45 -25.40 -37.62
C LEU A 19 -4.24 -24.52 -36.66
N THR A 20 -5.41 -24.97 -36.20
CA THR A 20 -6.21 -24.23 -35.21
C THR A 20 -5.44 -24.10 -33.89
N VAL A 21 -4.81 -25.18 -33.40
CA VAL A 21 -4.02 -25.14 -32.18
C VAL A 21 -2.82 -24.20 -32.32
N ILE A 22 -2.10 -24.25 -33.44
CA ILE A 22 -0.96 -23.37 -33.72
C ILE A 22 -1.33 -21.88 -33.68
N VAL A 23 -2.55 -21.54 -34.07
CA VAL A 23 -3.00 -20.14 -34.07
C VAL A 23 -3.62 -19.72 -32.73
N VAL A 24 -4.46 -20.57 -32.14
CA VAL A 24 -5.23 -20.21 -30.94
C VAL A 24 -4.37 -20.20 -29.68
N LEU A 25 -3.42 -21.13 -29.56
CA LEU A 25 -2.59 -21.29 -28.36
C LEU A 25 -1.67 -20.09 -28.09
N PRO A 26 -0.96 -19.51 -29.08
CA PRO A 26 -0.18 -18.28 -28.84
C PRO A 26 -1.08 -17.05 -28.59
N VAL A 27 -2.26 -16.97 -29.21
CA VAL A 27 -3.22 -15.88 -28.95
C VAL A 27 -3.70 -15.93 -27.49
N LEU A 28 -4.04 -17.12 -27.00
CA LEU A 28 -4.40 -17.32 -25.59
C LEU A 28 -3.22 -17.01 -24.66
N ALA A 29 -2.00 -17.43 -25.01
CA ALA A 29 -0.81 -17.16 -24.22
C ALA A 29 -0.52 -15.65 -24.11
N VAL A 30 -0.66 -14.89 -25.20
CA VAL A 30 -0.52 -13.43 -25.17
C VAL A 30 -1.67 -12.78 -24.40
N PHE A 31 -2.88 -13.35 -24.44
CA PHE A 31 -4.01 -12.82 -23.68
C PHE A 31 -3.88 -13.06 -22.17
N THR A 32 -3.29 -14.19 -21.76
CA THR A 32 -3.11 -14.54 -20.35
C THR A 32 -1.82 -13.97 -19.75
N PHE A 33 -0.70 -14.05 -20.47
CA PHE A 33 0.64 -13.62 -20.02
C PHE A 33 1.10 -12.27 -20.57
N GLY A 34 0.36 -11.68 -21.53
CA GLY A 34 0.72 -10.38 -22.10
C GLY A 34 0.66 -9.25 -21.07
N ASN A 35 1.23 -8.10 -21.43
CA ASN A 35 1.45 -6.97 -20.52
C ASN A 35 0.15 -6.38 -19.92
N ARG A 36 -1.03 -6.74 -20.46
CA ARG A 36 -2.39 -6.42 -19.99
C ARG A 36 -3.21 -7.66 -19.60
N GLY A 37 -2.56 -8.81 -19.39
CA GLY A 37 -3.23 -10.07 -19.08
C GLY A 37 -4.00 -10.03 -17.77
N LEU A 38 -5.08 -10.81 -17.71
CA LEU A 38 -5.99 -10.87 -16.55
C LEU A 38 -5.27 -11.23 -15.24
N LEU A 39 -4.21 -12.03 -15.32
CA LEU A 39 -3.35 -12.39 -14.19
C LEU A 39 -2.69 -11.16 -13.55
N LYS A 40 -2.21 -10.23 -14.36
CA LYS A 40 -1.55 -9.01 -13.88
C LYS A 40 -2.55 -8.07 -13.21
N ARG A 41 -3.79 -8.03 -13.71
CA ARG A 41 -4.88 -7.27 -13.10
C ARG A 41 -5.22 -7.81 -11.71
N PHE A 42 -5.33 -9.13 -11.57
CA PHE A 42 -5.61 -9.77 -10.28
C PHE A 42 -4.46 -9.59 -9.27
N ALA A 43 -3.22 -9.71 -9.74
CA ALA A 43 -2.04 -9.45 -8.92
C ALA A 43 -1.95 -7.97 -8.49
N LEU A 44 -2.33 -7.04 -9.36
CA LEU A 44 -2.32 -5.61 -9.08
C LEU A 44 -3.41 -5.23 -8.07
N GLU A 45 -4.62 -5.76 -8.23
CA GLU A 45 -5.74 -5.58 -7.29
C GLU A 45 -5.34 -6.06 -5.88
N SER A 46 -4.70 -7.23 -5.79
CA SER A 46 -4.24 -7.77 -4.52
C SER A 46 -3.15 -6.91 -3.88
N ARG A 47 -2.20 -6.39 -4.67
CA ARG A 47 -1.15 -5.47 -4.18
C ARG A 47 -1.74 -4.14 -3.71
N TYR A 48 -2.68 -3.60 -4.47
CA TYR A 48 -3.39 -2.38 -4.10
C TYR A 48 -4.13 -2.55 -2.77
N ASN A 49 -4.92 -3.62 -2.62
CA ASN A 49 -5.64 -3.87 -1.37
C ASN A 49 -4.72 -4.06 -0.16
N LYS A 50 -3.58 -4.73 -0.33
CA LYS A 50 -2.59 -4.85 0.76
C LYS A 50 -2.02 -3.49 1.16
N ALA A 51 -1.50 -2.73 0.20
CA ALA A 51 -0.94 -1.41 0.45
C ALA A 51 -1.97 -0.44 1.06
N HIS A 52 -3.23 -0.53 0.62
CA HIS A 52 -4.31 0.30 1.15
C HIS A 52 -4.66 -0.08 2.59
N LYS A 53 -4.68 -1.38 2.91
CA LYS A 53 -4.91 -1.86 4.28
C LYS A 53 -3.78 -1.44 5.23
N ASP A 54 -2.53 -1.50 4.77
CA ASP A 54 -1.37 -1.07 5.54
C ASP A 54 -1.43 0.44 5.82
N LEU A 55 -1.78 1.25 4.82
CA LEU A 55 -2.00 2.69 4.99
C LEU A 55 -3.09 3.02 6.01
N TYR A 56 -4.22 2.30 5.98
CA TYR A 56 -5.29 2.49 6.95
C TYR A 56 -4.84 2.17 8.37
N ARG A 57 -4.13 1.05 8.54
CA ARG A 57 -3.60 0.64 9.84
C ARG A 57 -2.62 1.66 10.40
N GLU A 58 -1.70 2.15 9.56
CA GLU A 58 -0.72 3.14 9.99
C GLU A 58 -1.37 4.47 10.37
N ARG A 59 -2.42 4.89 9.65
CA ARG A 59 -3.21 6.07 10.01
C ARG A 59 -3.91 5.90 11.36
N GLU A 60 -4.54 4.76 11.59
CA GLU A 60 -5.24 4.48 12.84
C GLU A 60 -4.29 4.53 14.05
N ILE A 61 -3.09 3.96 13.90
CA ILE A 61 -2.02 4.04 14.91
C ILE A 61 -1.55 5.49 15.10
N GLY A 62 -1.34 6.23 14.01
CA GLY A 62 -0.94 7.63 14.07
C GLY A 62 -1.96 8.50 14.79
N ASP A 63 -3.25 8.26 14.56
CA ASP A 63 -4.35 8.99 15.20
C ASP A 63 -4.47 8.61 16.69
N SER A 64 -4.29 7.32 17.04
CA SER A 64 -4.30 6.89 18.44
C SER A 64 -3.15 7.51 19.25
N ILE A 65 -1.95 7.53 18.68
CA ILE A 65 -0.77 8.14 19.33
C ILE A 65 -0.98 9.64 19.51
N ARG A 66 -1.55 10.34 18.52
CA ARG A 66 -1.87 11.78 18.66
C ARG A 66 -2.87 12.03 19.78
N ALA A 67 -3.93 11.22 19.86
CA ALA A 67 -4.92 11.32 20.91
C ALA A 67 -4.30 11.05 22.30
N GLU A 68 -3.37 10.11 22.39
CA GLU A 68 -2.63 9.82 23.63
C GLU A 68 -1.69 10.97 24.02
N ILE A 69 -0.95 11.54 23.07
CA ILE A 69 -0.14 12.74 23.29
C ILE A 69 -1.01 13.91 23.78
N GLU A 70 -2.17 14.11 23.17
CA GLU A 70 -3.08 15.18 23.56
C GLU A 70 -3.60 14.97 24.99
N ARG A 71 -4.00 13.74 25.35
CA ARG A 71 -4.35 13.39 26.74
C ARG A 71 -3.22 13.66 27.71
N LEU A 72 -2.00 13.20 27.42
CA LEU A 72 -0.82 13.40 28.27
C LEU A 72 -0.42 14.88 28.41
N LYS A 73 -0.62 15.69 27.37
CA LYS A 73 -0.41 17.14 27.44
C LYS A 73 -1.49 17.85 28.25
N THR A 74 -2.72 17.37 28.17
CA THR A 74 -3.88 17.97 28.85
C THR A 74 -3.89 17.60 30.34
N ASP A 75 -3.23 16.50 30.72
CA ASP A 75 -2.87 16.16 32.11
C ASP A 75 -1.72 17.06 32.63
N SER A 76 -1.88 18.36 32.42
CA SER A 76 -0.84 19.39 32.46
C SER A 76 -0.20 19.58 33.82
N LEU A 77 -0.80 19.06 34.89
CA LEU A 77 -0.29 19.18 36.26
C LEU A 77 1.01 18.39 36.45
N GLU A 78 1.09 17.17 35.92
CA GLU A 78 2.30 16.35 36.05
C GLU A 78 3.41 16.87 35.13
N VAL A 79 3.07 17.33 33.93
CA VAL A 79 4.02 17.97 33.02
C VAL A 79 4.56 19.26 33.63
N GLU A 80 3.70 20.09 34.20
CA GLU A 80 4.09 21.33 34.88
C GLU A 80 4.96 21.03 36.10
N ARG A 81 4.58 20.03 36.91
CA ARG A 81 5.34 19.60 38.08
C ARG A 81 6.76 19.17 37.70
N VAL A 82 6.91 18.33 36.68
CA VAL A 82 8.23 17.90 36.18
C VAL A 82 9.05 19.08 35.67
N VAL A 83 8.42 20.02 34.96
CA VAL A 83 9.09 21.20 34.42
C VAL A 83 9.52 22.17 35.54
N ARG A 84 8.72 22.32 36.60
CA ARG A 84 9.06 23.11 37.78
C ARG A 84 10.15 22.45 38.62
N GLU A 85 10.06 21.16 38.88
CA GLU A 85 11.02 20.43 39.72
C GLU A 85 12.38 20.22 39.04
N ARG A 86 12.40 19.80 37.76
CA ARG A 86 13.66 19.44 37.09
C ARG A 86 14.33 20.60 36.35
N PHE A 87 13.55 21.54 35.84
CA PHE A 87 14.06 22.61 35.00
C PHE A 87 13.93 23.99 35.64
N GLY A 88 13.36 24.07 36.86
CA GLY A 88 13.22 25.33 37.59
C GLY A 88 12.41 26.37 36.84
N MET A 89 11.42 25.95 36.03
CA MET A 89 10.62 26.88 35.25
C MET A 89 9.81 27.80 36.17
N ILE A 90 10.03 29.10 36.03
CA ILE A 90 9.36 30.16 36.78
C ILE A 90 8.49 30.95 35.80
N ARG A 91 7.21 31.14 36.12
CA ARG A 91 6.28 31.96 35.34
C ARG A 91 6.29 33.42 35.84
N PRO A 92 5.96 34.41 35.00
CA PRO A 92 5.79 35.79 35.43
C PRO A 92 4.74 35.88 36.55
N GLY A 93 5.14 36.25 37.76
CA GLY A 93 4.30 36.32 38.95
C GLY A 93 4.58 35.26 40.03
N ASP A 94 5.47 34.30 39.78
CA ASP A 94 5.90 33.33 40.80
C ASP A 94 6.88 33.99 41.81
N GLU A 95 6.67 33.81 43.11
CA GLU A 95 7.60 34.23 44.17
C GLU A 95 8.65 33.14 44.42
N VAL A 96 9.93 33.49 44.24
CA VAL A 96 11.05 32.53 44.36
C VAL A 96 11.81 32.78 45.65
N TYR A 97 11.83 31.79 46.54
CA TYR A 97 12.64 31.81 47.75
C TYR A 97 13.95 31.04 47.52
N LYS A 98 15.08 31.73 47.62
CA LYS A 98 16.41 31.08 47.68
C LYS A 98 16.79 30.91 49.14
N ILE A 99 16.78 29.66 49.60
CA ILE A 99 17.31 29.30 50.91
C ILE A 99 18.83 29.29 50.79
N GLN A 100 19.50 30.18 51.51
CA GLN A 100 20.95 30.12 51.68
C GLN A 100 21.19 29.27 52.93
N GLU A 101 21.90 28.16 52.76
CA GLU A 101 22.40 27.41 53.93
C GLU A 101 23.50 28.26 54.56
N GLU A 102 23.28 28.71 55.80
CA GLU A 102 24.33 29.33 56.61
C GLU A 102 25.31 28.22 57.02
N GLU A 103 26.55 28.32 56.54
CA GLU A 103 27.69 27.51 57.01
C GLU A 103 28.03 27.76 58.48
#